data_AF-A0A955H5R6-F1
#
_entry.id   AF-A0A955H5R6-F1
#
_cell.length_a   1.000
_cell.length_b   1.000
_cell.length_c   1.000
_cell.angle_alpha   90.00
_cell.angle_beta   90.00
_cell.angle_gamma   90.00
#
_symmetry.space_group_name_H-M   'P 1'
#
loop_
_entity.id
_entity.type
_entity.pdbx_description
1 polymer ?
#
loop_
_entity_poly.entity_id
_entity_poly.type
_entity_poly.pdbx_seq_one_letter_code
_entity_poly.pdbx_strand_id
1 'polypeptide(L)'
;MENSQNNIAYIDGQNLYMGTTKREPVWIVDLQKFRVYLKEKYKVKKAYYYLGYVQDGANFETLYEEIQSAGFILVFREHSSAMKGTKKGNVDADIVFSIMKRLYKKEPFDKVILVSGDGDYKMLVDFLIEENKFEKILFPKRRFASSLYKAIGATYYADLSEPSIRIKIGKKEKGSLGN
;
A
#
# COMPACT_ATOMS: atom_id res chain seq x y z
N MET A 1 -4.67 29.45 9.07
CA MET A 1 -4.89 28.55 7.92
C MET A 1 -4.30 27.21 8.30
N GLU A 2 -5.13 26.18 8.46
CA GLU A 2 -4.62 24.85 8.80
C GLU A 2 -3.69 24.40 7.67
N ASN A 3 -2.42 24.20 8.00
CA ASN A 3 -1.42 23.69 7.08
C ASN A 3 -1.75 22.21 6.84
N SER A 4 -2.75 21.96 6.00
CA SER A 4 -3.24 20.62 5.68
C SER A 4 -2.11 19.85 5.03
N GLN A 5 -1.45 18.98 5.79
CA GLN A 5 -0.41 18.10 5.28
C GLN A 5 -0.88 17.40 3.99
N ASN A 6 -0.01 17.37 2.98
CA ASN A 6 -0.21 16.81 1.66
C ASN A 6 0.69 15.56 1.50
N ASN A 7 0.42 14.56 2.33
CA ASN A 7 1.14 13.29 2.24
C ASN A 7 0.65 12.46 1.05
N ILE A 8 1.51 11.58 0.55
CA ILE A 8 1.21 10.67 -0.54
C ILE A 8 1.40 9.23 -0.08
N ALA A 9 0.44 8.36 -0.36
CA ALA A 9 0.55 6.92 -0.11
C ALA A 9 0.88 6.16 -1.39
N TYR A 10 1.74 5.15 -1.26
CA TYR A 10 2.06 4.16 -2.29
C TYR A 10 1.69 2.78 -1.74
N ILE A 11 0.78 2.10 -2.42
CA ILE A 11 0.26 0.80 -2.00
C ILE A 11 0.77 -0.25 -2.98
N ASP A 12 1.56 -1.18 -2.47
CA ASP A 12 1.85 -2.42 -3.16
C ASP A 12 0.65 -3.36 -2.99
N GLY A 13 -0.20 -3.41 -4.02
CA GLY A 13 -1.46 -4.14 -3.96
C GLY A 13 -1.26 -5.65 -3.78
N GLN A 14 -0.20 -6.20 -4.37
CA GLN A 14 0.12 -7.62 -4.19
C GLN A 14 0.59 -7.89 -2.77
N ASN A 15 1.47 -7.06 -2.21
CA ASN A 15 1.95 -7.25 -0.84
C ASN A 15 0.81 -7.07 0.18
N LEU A 16 -0.07 -6.08 -0.03
CA LEU A 16 -1.28 -5.89 0.77
C LEU A 16 -2.18 -7.13 0.73
N TYR A 17 -2.55 -7.59 -0.47
CA TYR A 17 -3.43 -8.75 -0.65
C TYR A 17 -2.82 -10.02 -0.03
N MET A 18 -1.54 -10.31 -0.32
CA MET A 18 -0.86 -11.50 0.19
C MET A 18 -0.72 -11.44 1.72
N GLY A 19 -0.44 -10.26 2.28
CA GLY A 19 -0.26 -10.08 3.72
C GLY A 19 -1.54 -10.24 4.55
N THR A 20 -2.70 -9.89 3.98
CA THR A 20 -3.98 -9.97 4.70
C THR A 20 -4.79 -11.24 4.39
N THR A 21 -4.74 -11.75 3.16
CA THR A 21 -5.63 -12.86 2.73
C THR A 21 -4.97 -14.23 2.64
N LYS A 22 -3.64 -14.29 2.51
CA LYS A 22 -2.89 -15.56 2.38
C LYS A 22 -2.13 -15.95 3.64
N ARG A 23 -2.33 -15.23 4.74
CA ARG A 23 -1.64 -15.49 6.01
C ARG A 23 -2.57 -15.32 7.20
N GLU A 24 -2.52 -16.24 8.16
CA GLU A 24 -3.35 -16.19 9.38
C GLU A 24 -2.96 -15.08 10.37
N PRO A 25 -3.91 -14.45 11.10
CA PRO A 25 -5.35 -14.53 10.88
C PRO A 25 -5.76 -13.87 9.56
N VAL A 26 -6.53 -14.55 8.72
CA VAL A 26 -7.02 -14.00 7.45
C VAL A 26 -7.97 -12.82 7.70
N TRP A 27 -7.83 -11.77 6.90
CA TRP A 27 -8.76 -10.65 6.87
C TRP A 27 -8.75 -9.93 5.53
N ILE A 28 -9.84 -9.23 5.24
CA ILE A 28 -10.01 -8.49 3.99
C ILE A 28 -10.06 -7.00 4.32
N VAL A 29 -9.24 -6.22 3.63
CA VAL A 29 -9.25 -4.76 3.73
C VAL A 29 -10.47 -4.23 2.99
N ASP A 30 -11.21 -3.35 3.64
CA ASP A 30 -12.23 -2.50 3.02
C ASP A 30 -11.51 -1.29 2.42
N LEU A 31 -11.40 -1.22 1.09
CA LEU A 31 -10.61 -0.18 0.42
C LEU A 31 -11.16 1.22 0.67
N GLN A 32 -12.48 1.38 0.75
CA GLN A 32 -13.10 2.68 1.05
C GLN A 32 -12.72 3.16 2.45
N LYS A 33 -12.88 2.30 3.47
CA LYS A 33 -12.47 2.64 4.83
C LYS A 33 -10.96 2.83 4.94
N PHE A 34 -10.18 2.05 4.21
CA PHE A 34 -8.73 2.20 4.19
C PHE A 34 -8.31 3.55 3.60
N ARG A 35 -8.95 4.01 2.51
CA ARG A 35 -8.71 5.34 1.94
C ARG A 35 -9.03 6.45 2.95
N VAL A 36 -10.15 6.33 3.66
CA VAL A 36 -10.55 7.28 4.72
C VAL A 36 -9.52 7.28 5.85
N TYR A 37 -9.10 6.12 6.32
CA TYR A 37 -8.07 5.98 7.34
C TYR A 37 -6.75 6.65 6.94
N LEU A 38 -6.28 6.44 5.70
CA LEU A 38 -5.08 7.11 5.16
C LEU A 38 -5.25 8.64 5.15
N LYS A 39 -6.42 9.13 4.73
CA LYS A 39 -6.75 10.56 4.67
C LYS A 39 -6.76 11.19 6.07
N GLU A 40 -7.44 10.57 7.02
CA GLU A 40 -7.70 11.18 8.33
C GLU A 40 -6.49 11.08 9.25
N LYS A 41 -5.87 9.89 9.34
CA LYS A 41 -4.77 9.61 10.26
C LYS A 41 -3.43 10.13 9.75
N TYR A 42 -3.16 9.94 8.45
CA TYR A 42 -1.85 10.25 7.86
C TYR A 42 -1.92 11.42 6.88
N LYS A 43 -3.04 12.14 6.81
CA LYS A 43 -3.22 13.32 5.94
C LYS A 43 -2.86 13.03 4.48
N VAL A 44 -3.20 11.83 4.02
CA VAL A 44 -2.92 11.40 2.65
C VAL A 44 -3.90 12.04 1.67
N LYS A 45 -3.37 12.93 0.82
CA LYS A 45 -4.13 13.59 -0.25
C LYS A 45 -4.23 12.72 -1.50
N LYS A 46 -3.13 12.10 -1.93
CA LYS A 46 -3.08 11.17 -3.07
C LYS A 46 -2.61 9.80 -2.62
N ALA A 47 -3.30 8.75 -3.05
CA ALA A 47 -2.95 7.37 -2.75
C ALA A 47 -2.86 6.57 -4.05
N TYR A 48 -1.66 6.14 -4.42
CA TYR A 48 -1.40 5.36 -5.63
C TYR A 48 -1.43 3.87 -5.29
N TYR A 49 -2.27 3.12 -5.98
CA TYR A 49 -2.43 1.69 -5.79
C TYR A 49 -1.80 0.97 -6.98
N TYR A 50 -0.68 0.28 -6.74
CA TYR A 50 0.05 -0.41 -7.79
C TYR A 50 -0.39 -1.86 -7.88
N LEU A 51 -0.70 -2.29 -9.10
CA LEU A 51 -1.00 -3.69 -9.42
C LEU A 51 -0.09 -4.19 -10.53
N GLY A 52 0.51 -5.35 -10.29
CA GLY A 52 1.22 -6.12 -11.30
C GLY A 52 0.25 -6.80 -12.26
N TYR A 53 0.75 -7.22 -13.42
CA TYR A 53 -0.04 -7.97 -14.40
C TYR A 53 -0.46 -9.33 -13.84
N VAL A 54 -1.74 -9.66 -13.99
CA VAL A 54 -2.28 -10.95 -13.59
C VAL A 54 -2.90 -11.63 -14.81
N GLN A 55 -2.28 -12.74 -15.22
CA GLN A 55 -2.84 -13.70 -16.16
C GLN A 55 -3.90 -14.50 -15.41
N ASP A 56 -5.16 -14.10 -15.43
CA ASP A 56 -6.33 -15.01 -15.48
C ASP A 56 -7.65 -14.32 -15.11
N GLY A 57 -8.44 -14.04 -16.16
CA GLY A 57 -9.91 -14.08 -16.24
C GLY A 57 -10.81 -13.78 -15.03
N ALA A 58 -11.72 -12.82 -15.27
CA ALA A 58 -13.06 -12.67 -14.71
C ALA A 58 -13.30 -11.87 -13.41
N ASN A 59 -12.29 -11.49 -12.61
CA ASN A 59 -12.54 -10.71 -11.37
C ASN A 59 -11.69 -9.43 -11.20
N PHE A 60 -10.96 -9.00 -12.23
CA PHE A 60 -10.11 -7.80 -12.15
C PHE A 60 -10.88 -6.51 -12.35
N GLU A 61 -11.86 -6.48 -13.24
CA GLU A 61 -12.68 -5.28 -13.49
C GLU A 61 -13.35 -4.83 -12.19
N THR A 62 -13.98 -5.74 -11.45
CA THR A 62 -14.56 -5.46 -10.14
C THR A 62 -13.55 -4.93 -9.13
N LEU A 63 -12.33 -5.49 -9.09
CA LEU A 63 -11.28 -5.00 -8.20
C LEU A 63 -10.79 -3.60 -8.61
N TYR A 64 -10.66 -3.34 -9.91
CA TYR A 64 -10.23 -2.04 -10.43
C TYR A 64 -11.27 -0.98 -10.13
N GLU A 65 -12.55 -1.30 -10.36
CA GLU A 65 -13.68 -0.48 -9.96
C GLU A 65 -13.70 -0.25 -8.44
N GLU A 66 -13.46 -1.27 -7.61
CA GLU A 66 -13.40 -1.12 -6.16
C GLU A 66 -12.25 -0.18 -5.73
N ILE A 67 -11.07 -0.30 -6.34
CA ILE A 67 -9.91 0.55 -6.05
C ILE A 67 -10.19 2.01 -6.47
N GLN A 68 -10.71 2.21 -7.68
CA GLN A 68 -10.97 3.55 -8.21
C GLN A 68 -12.14 4.22 -7.49
N SER A 69 -13.24 3.51 -7.25
CA SER A 69 -14.40 4.02 -6.50
C SER A 69 -14.07 4.33 -5.04
N ALA A 70 -13.11 3.61 -4.45
CA ALA A 70 -12.55 3.94 -3.14
C ALA A 70 -11.67 5.20 -3.14
N GLY A 71 -11.36 5.81 -4.29
CA GLY A 71 -10.59 7.05 -4.38
C GLY A 71 -9.07 6.86 -4.40
N PHE A 72 -8.60 5.68 -4.82
CA PHE A 72 -7.19 5.44 -5.15
C PHE A 72 -6.91 5.76 -6.62
N ILE A 73 -5.68 6.19 -6.89
CA ILE A 73 -5.14 6.32 -8.25
C ILE A 73 -4.53 4.97 -8.60
N LEU A 74 -5.24 4.21 -9.42
CA LEU A 74 -4.79 2.89 -9.88
C LEU A 74 -3.64 3.04 -10.89
N VAL A 75 -2.53 2.35 -10.65
CA VAL A 75 -1.33 2.35 -11.50
C VAL A 75 -1.01 0.92 -11.90
N PHE A 76 -0.99 0.67 -13.20
CA PHE A 76 -0.67 -0.64 -13.77
C PHE A 76 0.73 -0.66 -14.34
N ARG A 77 1.41 -1.80 -14.16
CA ARG A 77 2.59 -2.11 -14.95
C ARG A 77 2.14 -2.68 -16.30
N GLU A 78 2.29 -1.88 -17.36
CA GLU A 78 2.14 -2.39 -18.73
C GLU A 78 3.26 -3.40 -19.01
N HIS A 79 2.93 -4.68 -19.11
CA HIS A 79 3.81 -5.60 -19.79
C HIS A 79 3.55 -5.48 -21.28
N SER A 80 4.59 -5.15 -22.05
CA SER A 80 4.55 -5.32 -23.49
C SER A 80 4.15 -6.78 -23.77
N SER A 81 3.16 -6.94 -24.64
CA SER A 81 2.63 -8.23 -25.09
C SER A 81 3.70 -9.20 -25.63
N ALA A 82 4.93 -8.71 -25.86
CA ALA A 82 6.10 -9.46 -26.30
C ALA A 82 6.82 -10.25 -25.18
N MET A 83 6.61 -9.92 -23.90
CA MET A 83 7.17 -10.71 -22.78
C MET A 83 6.14 -11.75 -22.29
N LYS A 84 5.94 -12.80 -23.11
CA LYS A 84 5.29 -14.08 -22.74
C LYS A 84 6.12 -14.89 -21.72
N GLY A 85 6.81 -14.22 -20.80
CA GLY A 85 7.46 -14.87 -19.66
C GLY A 85 6.42 -15.07 -18.57
N THR A 86 6.35 -16.28 -18.01
CA THR A 86 5.47 -16.70 -16.90
C THR A 86 5.71 -15.96 -15.57
N LYS A 87 6.48 -14.88 -15.58
CA LYS A 87 6.91 -14.16 -14.39
C LYS A 87 5.88 -13.08 -14.04
N LYS A 88 5.08 -13.35 -13.01
CA LYS A 88 4.23 -12.38 -12.33
C LYS A 88 5.03 -11.09 -12.07
N GLY A 89 4.65 -9.99 -12.71
CA GLY A 89 5.39 -8.73 -12.62
C GLY A 89 5.20 -8.11 -11.24
N ASN A 90 6.28 -7.97 -10.46
CA ASN A 90 6.26 -7.13 -9.26
C ASN A 90 6.19 -5.64 -9.66
N VAL A 91 5.82 -4.78 -8.71
CA VAL A 91 5.67 -3.33 -8.92
C VAL A 91 6.73 -2.52 -8.18
N ASP A 92 7.73 -3.21 -7.62
CA ASP A 92 8.69 -2.61 -6.69
C ASP A 92 9.51 -1.51 -7.35
N ALA A 93 10.04 -1.80 -8.54
CA ALA A 93 10.78 -0.82 -9.33
C ALA A 93 9.92 0.38 -9.74
N ASP A 94 8.63 0.16 -10.06
CA ASP A 94 7.72 1.22 -10.48
C ASP A 94 7.38 2.15 -9.31
N ILE A 95 7.13 1.60 -8.11
CA ILE A 95 6.92 2.38 -6.88
C ILE A 95 8.18 3.19 -6.54
N VAL A 96 9.34 2.54 -6.50
CA VAL A 96 10.63 3.20 -6.21
C VAL A 96 10.85 4.34 -7.21
N PHE A 97 10.75 4.06 -8.50
CA PHE A 97 10.97 5.06 -9.54
C PHE A 97 9.96 6.21 -9.45
N SER A 98 8.68 5.93 -9.21
CA SER A 98 7.68 7.00 -9.05
C SER A 98 8.02 7.92 -7.88
N ILE A 99 8.44 7.39 -6.73
CA ILE A 99 8.81 8.20 -5.56
C ILE A 99 10.04 9.04 -5.89
N MET A 100 11.10 8.40 -6.40
CA MET A 100 12.35 9.07 -6.75
C MET A 100 12.16 10.14 -7.82
N LYS A 101 11.32 9.88 -8.83
CA LYS A 101 10.96 10.85 -9.87
C LYS A 101 10.32 12.10 -9.28
N ARG A 102 9.38 11.95 -8.33
CA ARG A 102 8.72 13.10 -7.68
C ARG A 102 9.70 13.91 -6.84
N LEU A 103 10.60 13.25 -6.11
CA LEU A 103 11.68 13.91 -5.38
C LEU A 103 12.59 14.70 -6.32
N TYR A 104 13.10 14.05 -7.37
CA TYR A 104 13.99 14.67 -8.35
C TYR A 104 13.33 15.85 -9.08
N LYS A 105 12.06 15.71 -9.45
CA LYS A 105 11.27 16.78 -10.09
C LYS A 105 10.77 17.84 -9.11
N LYS A 106 11.07 17.71 -7.81
CA LYS A 106 10.63 18.64 -6.74
C LYS A 106 9.12 18.88 -6.75
N GLU A 107 8.36 17.82 -7.01
CA GLU A 107 6.89 17.91 -6.95
C GLU A 107 6.43 18.22 -5.52
N PRO A 108 5.35 19.01 -5.33
CA PRO A 108 4.90 19.39 -4.00
C PRO A 108 4.21 18.23 -3.28
N PHE A 109 4.86 17.73 -2.23
CA PHE A 109 4.30 16.82 -1.23
C PHE A 109 5.12 16.90 0.06
N ASP A 110 4.48 16.56 1.18
CA ASP A 110 5.13 16.61 2.49
C ASP A 110 5.93 15.34 2.72
N LYS A 111 5.24 14.20 2.89
CA LYS A 111 5.88 12.92 3.17
C LYS A 111 5.23 11.73 2.46
N VAL A 112 5.97 10.64 2.38
CA VAL A 112 5.58 9.36 1.80
C VAL A 112 5.10 8.39 2.87
N ILE A 113 3.96 7.74 2.59
CA ILE A 113 3.50 6.53 3.27
C ILE A 113 3.67 5.36 2.30
N LEU A 114 4.28 4.27 2.74
CA LEU A 114 4.41 3.05 1.95
C LEU A 114 3.59 1.92 2.59
N VAL A 115 2.78 1.21 1.82
CA VAL A 115 2.02 0.04 2.28
C VAL A 115 2.64 -1.20 1.67
N SER A 116 3.56 -1.81 2.40
CA SER A 116 4.22 -3.06 2.07
C SER A 116 4.96 -3.59 3.30
N GLY A 117 5.25 -4.88 3.34
CA GLY A 117 6.21 -5.51 4.24
C GLY A 117 7.46 -6.03 3.53
N ASP A 118 7.62 -5.75 2.24
CA ASP A 118 8.75 -6.22 1.44
C ASP A 118 10.08 -5.55 1.83
N GLY A 119 11.14 -6.35 1.90
CA GLY A 119 12.49 -5.89 2.21
C GLY A 119 13.12 -5.09 1.08
N ASP A 120 12.67 -5.27 -0.16
CA ASP A 120 13.21 -4.58 -1.34
C ASP A 120 13.02 -3.07 -1.27
N TYR A 121 12.05 -2.59 -0.49
CA TYR A 121 11.85 -1.16 -0.23
C TYR A 121 12.73 -0.58 0.89
N LYS A 122 13.51 -1.38 1.62
CA LYS A 122 14.25 -0.91 2.80
C LYS A 122 15.19 0.25 2.47
N MET A 123 15.94 0.13 1.36
CA MET A 123 16.86 1.19 0.91
C MET A 123 16.12 2.50 0.62
N LEU A 124 14.95 2.42 -0.02
CA LEU A 124 14.11 3.59 -0.28
C LEU A 124 13.61 4.21 1.04
N VAL A 125 13.16 3.38 1.98
CA VAL A 125 12.67 3.85 3.28
C VAL A 125 13.75 4.58 4.06
N ASP A 126 14.97 4.03 4.12
CA ASP A 126 16.10 4.68 4.80
C ASP A 126 16.44 6.03 4.19
N PHE A 127 16.56 6.06 2.85
CA PHE A 127 16.81 7.29 2.12
C PHE A 127 15.73 8.35 2.38
N LEU A 128 14.44 7.97 2.35
CA LEU A 128 13.36 8.90 2.63
C LEU A 128 13.36 9.42 4.08
N ILE A 129 13.83 8.62 5.04
CA ILE A 129 13.99 9.05 6.44
C ILE A 129 15.10 10.08 6.54
N GLU A 130 16.25 9.83 5.91
CA GLU A 130 17.39 10.76 5.85
C GLU A 130 16.98 12.10 5.22
N GLU A 131 16.18 12.06 4.15
CA GLU A 131 15.67 13.25 3.47
C GLU A 131 14.50 13.94 4.20
N ASN A 132 14.07 13.45 5.38
CA ASN A 132 12.87 13.91 6.09
C ASN A 132 11.60 13.91 5.22
N LYS A 133 11.54 12.96 4.27
CA LYS A 133 10.43 12.74 3.32
C LYS A 133 9.63 11.48 3.62
N PHE A 134 9.96 10.76 4.69
CA PHE A 134 9.23 9.58 5.12
C PHE A 134 8.28 9.89 6.29
N GLU A 135 7.04 9.41 6.18
CA GLU A 135 6.09 9.40 7.29
C GLU A 135 6.04 8.03 7.94
N LYS A 136 5.70 6.99 7.16
CA LYS A 136 5.47 5.66 7.73
C LYS A 136 5.45 4.53 6.70
N ILE A 137 5.95 3.35 7.08
CA ILE A 137 5.62 2.08 6.44
C ILE A 137 4.44 1.43 7.18
N LEU A 138 3.38 1.09 6.45
CA LEU A 138 2.22 0.38 6.97
C LEU A 138 2.33 -1.08 6.58
N PHE A 139 2.72 -1.92 7.52
CA PHE A 139 2.80 -3.36 7.29
C PHE A 139 1.38 -3.93 7.20
N PRO A 140 1.04 -4.68 6.15
CA PRO A 140 -0.23 -5.43 6.13
C PRO A 140 -0.37 -6.36 7.34
N LYS A 141 0.78 -6.92 7.77
CA LYS A 141 0.92 -7.70 9.01
C LYS A 141 2.38 -7.71 9.44
N ARG A 142 2.71 -7.07 10.57
CA ARG A 142 4.11 -6.82 10.98
C ARG A 142 4.92 -8.09 11.19
N ARG A 143 4.32 -9.16 11.70
CA ARG A 143 5.03 -10.44 11.93
C ARG A 143 5.69 -11.01 10.67
N PHE A 144 5.22 -10.57 9.51
CA PHE A 144 5.64 -11.03 8.19
C PHE A 144 6.41 -9.99 7.40
N ALA A 145 6.60 -8.80 7.96
CA ALA A 145 7.48 -7.81 7.38
C ALA A 145 8.92 -8.33 7.37
N SER A 146 9.70 -7.90 6.38
CA SER A 146 11.12 -8.24 6.29
C SER A 146 11.86 -7.94 7.60
N SER A 147 12.77 -8.84 7.98
CA SER A 147 13.63 -8.68 9.16
C SER A 147 14.51 -7.43 9.08
N LEU A 148 14.74 -6.89 7.88
CA LEU A 148 15.44 -5.63 7.65
C LEU A 148 14.79 -4.46 8.39
N TYR A 149 13.48 -4.49 8.62
CA TYR A 149 12.78 -3.45 9.36
C TYR A 149 12.96 -3.53 10.88
N LYS A 150 13.70 -4.50 11.43
CA LYS A 150 13.99 -4.54 12.88
C LYS A 150 14.78 -3.31 13.36
N ALA A 151 15.58 -2.71 12.49
CA ALA A 151 16.42 -1.55 12.81
C ALA A 151 15.68 -0.20 12.67
N ILE A 152 14.46 -0.19 12.11
CA ILE A 152 13.73 1.06 11.88
C ILE A 152 13.05 1.54 13.18
N GLY A 153 13.11 2.86 13.44
CA GLY A 153 12.48 3.45 14.62
C GLY A 153 10.98 3.22 14.68
N ALA A 154 10.42 3.03 15.89
CA ALA A 154 8.99 2.78 16.11
C ALA A 154 8.06 3.87 15.55
N THR A 155 8.58 5.09 15.41
CA THR A 155 7.83 6.20 14.80
C THR A 155 7.58 6.00 13.31
N TYR A 156 8.39 5.19 12.62
CA TYR A 156 8.35 5.04 11.15
C TYR A 156 7.55 3.83 10.66
N TYR A 157 6.94 3.04 11.54
CA TYR A 157 6.05 1.94 11.10
C TYR A 157 4.71 1.92 11.83
N ALA A 158 3.77 1.14 11.29
CA ALA A 158 2.58 0.67 11.98
C ALA A 158 2.14 -0.70 11.41
N ASP A 159 1.43 -1.48 12.21
CA ASP A 159 0.87 -2.76 11.80
C ASP A 159 -0.63 -2.61 11.51
N LEU A 160 -1.05 -2.78 10.26
CA LEU A 160 -2.45 -2.71 9.86
C LEU A 160 -3.29 -3.86 10.43
N SER A 161 -2.65 -4.95 10.87
CA SER A 161 -3.33 -6.09 11.48
C SER A 161 -3.62 -5.93 12.97
N GLU A 162 -3.18 -4.83 13.60
CA GLU A 162 -3.55 -4.51 14.97
C GLU A 162 -5.09 -4.47 15.11
N PRO A 163 -5.68 -5.06 16.16
CA PRO A 163 -7.13 -5.18 16.30
C PRO A 163 -7.87 -3.84 16.16
N SER A 164 -7.34 -2.77 16.76
CA SER A 164 -7.94 -1.43 16.71
C SER A 164 -7.97 -0.83 15.30
N ILE A 165 -6.99 -1.18 14.45
CA ILE A 165 -6.92 -0.75 13.05
C ILE A 165 -7.79 -1.67 12.20
N ARG A 166 -7.69 -2.99 12.38
CA ARG A 166 -8.50 -3.98 11.65
C ARG A 166 -10.01 -3.74 11.81
N ILE A 167 -10.48 -3.33 12.99
CA ILE A 167 -11.89 -2.95 13.19
C ILE A 167 -12.29 -1.75 12.32
N LYS A 168 -11.39 -0.79 12.13
CA LYS A 168 -11.64 0.44 11.36
C LYS A 168 -11.61 0.19 9.85
N ILE A 169 -10.69 -0.62 9.36
CA ILE A 169 -10.42 -0.76 7.92
C ILE A 169 -10.69 -2.16 7.35
N GLY A 170 -11.10 -3.11 8.17
CA GLY A 170 -11.49 -4.45 7.72
C GLY A 170 -12.93 -4.49 7.20
N LYS A 171 -13.20 -5.38 6.24
CA LYS A 171 -14.56 -5.80 5.92
C LYS A 171 -15.12 -6.52 7.15
N LYS A 172 -16.37 -6.21 7.51
CA LYS A 172 -17.07 -7.02 8.53
C LYS A 172 -17.20 -8.43 7.96
N GLU A 173 -16.89 -9.43 8.75
CA GLU A 173 -17.33 -10.79 8.41
C GLU A 173 -18.84 -10.72 8.23
N LYS A 174 -19.35 -11.23 7.10
CA LYS A 174 -20.79 -11.48 7.00
C LYS A 174 -21.07 -12.48 8.10
N GLY A 175 -21.56 -11.99 9.25
CA GLY A 175 -22.06 -12.84 10.30
C GLY A 175 -23.02 -13.82 9.64
N SER A 176 -22.87 -15.10 9.97
CA SER A 176 -23.91 -16.09 9.70
C SER A 176 -25.23 -15.43 10.07
N LEU A 177 -26.08 -15.18 9.09
CA LEU A 177 -27.49 -14.95 9.35
C LEU A 177 -27.88 -16.16 10.22
N GLY A 178 -28.32 -15.86 11.44
CA GLY A 178 -28.83 -16.89 12.34
C GLY A 178 -29.90 -17.66 11.60
N ASN A 179 -29.73 -18.98 11.54
CA ASN A 179 -30.86 -19.88 11.34
C ASN A 179 -31.76 -19.82 12.57
#